data_AF-A0A7J4KSL4-F1
#
_entry.id   AF-A0A7J4KSL4-F1
#
_cell.length_a   1.000
_cell.length_b   1.000
_cell.length_c   1.000
_cell.angle_alpha   90.00
_cell.angle_beta   90.00
_cell.angle_gamma   90.00
#
_symmetry.space_group_name_H-M   'P 1'
#
loop_
_entity.id
_entity.type
_entity.pdbx_description
1 polymer ?
#
loop_
_entity_poly.entity_id
_entity_poly.type
_entity_poly.pdbx_seq_one_letter_code
_entity_poly.pdbx_strand_id
1 'polypeptide(L)'
;MTNTNPWKHVDPGDISKNPYYKKQDASIPTGKPDSGIDPITSAKLSVGAYSFIEAKPYSQAVHKLQVALKTSPSSVHPLFNLSATQKVYRPLTFKENIEARINDFETKTNPDGSPRSNDDLKKLFLVYLDSCTGIAYKAESTRFKIDPECKTLITINNSFNQAFHPIDYSTFNGVELDSSKDVYNSLLSKSKFLDHEGYRLLYSDDKKLMNTYWDIVHSLKSQDNLMSFWVKQNTSTDELRALYVN
;
A
#
# COMPACT_ATOMS: atom_id res chain seq x y z
N MET A 1 -15.39 22.31 16.91
CA MET A 1 -15.85 21.82 15.59
C MET A 1 -16.00 20.31 15.69
N THR A 2 -17.17 19.80 15.34
CA THR A 2 -17.58 18.40 15.57
C THR A 2 -16.76 17.43 14.73
N ASN A 3 -16.13 16.48 15.41
CA ASN A 3 -15.38 15.37 14.83
C ASN A 3 -16.34 14.37 14.17
N THR A 4 -16.58 14.52 12.88
CA THR A 4 -17.37 13.57 12.08
C THR A 4 -16.43 12.67 11.29
N ASN A 5 -16.10 11.51 11.86
CA ASN A 5 -15.52 10.39 11.13
C ASN A 5 -16.41 10.10 9.89
N PRO A 6 -15.92 10.33 8.67
CA PRO A 6 -16.74 10.20 7.46
C PRO A 6 -17.05 8.74 7.08
N TRP A 7 -16.46 7.78 7.80
CA TRP A 7 -16.61 6.35 7.56
C TRP A 7 -17.51 5.66 8.58
N LYS A 8 -18.03 6.38 9.58
CA LYS A 8 -18.91 5.80 10.61
C LYS A 8 -20.23 5.25 10.05
N HIS A 9 -20.59 5.61 8.82
CA HIS A 9 -21.88 5.28 8.19
C HIS A 9 -21.79 4.74 6.76
N VAL A 10 -20.60 4.35 6.29
CA VAL A 10 -20.44 3.79 4.94
C VAL A 10 -20.59 2.28 5.00
N ASP A 11 -21.68 1.77 4.44
CA ASP A 11 -21.88 0.34 4.17
C ASP A 11 -20.87 -0.11 3.09
N PRO A 12 -20.02 -1.12 3.34
CA PRO A 12 -19.08 -1.64 2.34
C PRO A 12 -19.72 -2.09 1.03
N GLY A 13 -21.04 -2.39 1.03
CA GLY A 13 -21.80 -2.76 -0.17
C GLY A 13 -22.32 -1.59 -1.01
N ASP A 14 -22.29 -0.35 -0.49
CA ASP A 14 -22.87 0.83 -1.15
C ASP A 14 -21.99 2.08 -0.95
N ILE A 15 -20.95 2.19 -1.79
CA ILE A 15 -20.01 3.31 -1.77
C ILE A 15 -20.61 4.63 -2.29
N SER A 16 -21.82 4.60 -2.86
CA SER A 16 -22.46 5.77 -3.48
C SER A 16 -22.84 6.85 -2.47
N LYS A 17 -22.87 6.51 -1.18
CA LYS A 17 -23.19 7.42 -0.06
C LYS A 17 -21.96 8.07 0.57
N ASN A 18 -20.76 7.77 0.09
CA ASN A 18 -19.54 8.41 0.59
C ASN A 18 -19.45 9.85 0.05
N PRO A 19 -19.39 10.89 0.92
CA PRO A 19 -19.31 12.29 0.49
C PRO A 19 -18.02 12.64 -0.28
N TYR A 20 -17.04 11.74 -0.30
CA TYR A 20 -15.80 11.86 -1.07
C TYR A 20 -15.79 11.01 -2.35
N TYR A 21 -16.82 10.21 -2.62
CA TYR A 21 -16.96 9.47 -3.86
C TYR A 21 -17.50 10.39 -4.96
N LYS A 22 -16.63 10.81 -5.89
CA LYS A 22 -17.05 11.51 -7.11
C LYS A 22 -17.42 10.47 -8.15
N LYS A 23 -18.72 10.37 -8.47
CA LYS A 23 -19.21 9.52 -9.57
C LYS A 23 -18.58 10.03 -10.87
N GLN A 24 -17.90 9.14 -11.59
CA GLN A 24 -17.32 9.46 -12.89
C GLN A 24 -18.46 9.84 -13.85
N ASP A 25 -18.31 10.96 -14.55
CA ASP A 25 -19.38 11.56 -15.33
C ASP A 25 -19.85 10.61 -16.45
N ALA A 26 -21.15 10.32 -16.50
CA ALA A 26 -21.73 9.35 -17.42
C ALA A 26 -21.85 9.88 -18.87
N SER A 27 -21.23 11.03 -19.17
CA SER A 27 -21.23 11.68 -20.48
C SER A 27 -20.11 11.21 -21.41
N ILE A 28 -19.33 10.19 -21.03
CA ILE A 28 -18.44 9.51 -21.97
C ILE A 28 -19.32 8.64 -22.89
N PRO A 29 -19.31 8.85 -24.22
CA PRO A 29 -20.15 8.07 -25.12
C PRO A 29 -19.81 6.58 -25.02
N THR A 30 -20.78 5.77 -24.61
CA THR A 30 -20.69 4.31 -24.67
C THR A 30 -20.83 3.88 -26.11
N GLY A 31 -19.73 3.99 -26.87
CA GLY A 31 -19.58 3.33 -28.15
C GLY A 31 -19.72 1.82 -27.97
N LYS A 32 -20.60 1.22 -28.75
CA LYS A 32 -20.79 -0.23 -28.88
C LYS A 32 -19.43 -0.91 -29.09
N PRO A 33 -19.11 -2.04 -28.43
CA PRO A 33 -17.82 -2.68 -28.59
C PRO A 33 -17.73 -3.23 -30.02
N ASP A 34 -16.91 -2.58 -30.83
CA ASP A 34 -16.41 -3.19 -32.04
C ASP A 34 -15.48 -4.33 -31.61
N SER A 35 -15.72 -5.51 -32.16
CA SER A 35 -15.01 -6.73 -31.85
C SER A 35 -13.59 -6.63 -32.39
N GLY A 36 -12.69 -6.15 -31.52
CA GLY A 36 -11.26 -6.10 -31.75
C GLY A 36 -10.68 -4.74 -31.39
N ILE A 37 -10.17 -4.60 -30.17
CA ILE A 37 -9.04 -3.74 -29.78
C ILE A 37 -8.63 -4.12 -28.33
N ASP A 38 -7.32 -4.17 -28.18
CA ASP A 38 -6.39 -4.39 -27.07
C ASP A 38 -6.88 -4.47 -25.59
N PRO A 39 -6.23 -5.33 -24.78
CA PRO A 39 -6.42 -5.35 -23.35
C PRO A 39 -5.99 -4.01 -22.74
N ILE A 40 -6.98 -3.31 -22.20
CA ILE A 40 -6.93 -2.19 -21.26
C ILE A 40 -5.54 -2.02 -20.65
N THR A 41 -4.79 -1.06 -21.19
CA THR A 41 -3.62 -0.44 -20.58
C THR A 41 -4.08 0.30 -19.34
N SER A 42 -4.22 -0.42 -18.22
CA SER A 42 -4.04 0.20 -16.91
C SER A 42 -2.60 0.71 -16.91
N ALA A 43 -2.41 2.02 -17.11
CA ALA A 43 -1.09 2.64 -17.13
C ALA A 43 -0.29 2.13 -15.93
N LYS A 44 0.77 1.36 -16.21
CA LYS A 44 1.61 0.74 -15.19
C LYS A 44 2.21 1.87 -14.36
N LEU A 45 1.71 2.07 -13.14
CA LEU A 45 2.29 3.04 -12.22
C LEU A 45 3.74 2.62 -12.00
N SER A 46 4.66 3.42 -12.53
CA SER A 46 6.09 3.17 -12.48
C SER A 46 6.81 4.46 -12.15
N VAL A 47 7.82 4.34 -11.30
CA VAL A 47 8.67 5.43 -10.84
C VAL A 47 10.08 4.96 -10.97
N GLY A 48 10.86 5.65 -11.81
CA GLY A 48 12.16 5.16 -12.22
C GLY A 48 12.03 3.73 -12.76
N ALA A 49 12.66 2.79 -12.05
CA ALA A 49 12.69 1.39 -12.45
C ALA A 49 11.76 0.46 -11.65
N TYR A 50 10.96 0.99 -10.71
CA TYR A 50 10.04 0.19 -9.92
C TYR A 50 8.63 0.18 -10.51
N SER A 51 7.98 -0.96 -10.39
CA SER A 51 6.59 -1.19 -10.78
C SER A 51 5.76 -1.33 -9.51
N PHE A 52 4.73 -0.50 -9.33
CA PHE A 52 3.85 -0.62 -8.17
C PHE A 52 2.69 -1.55 -8.48
N ILE A 53 2.08 -2.04 -7.41
CA ILE A 53 0.80 -2.75 -7.50
C ILE A 53 -0.27 -1.96 -6.76
N GLU A 54 -1.43 -1.88 -7.40
CA GLU A 54 -2.68 -1.35 -6.88
C GLU A 54 -3.76 -2.28 -7.43
N ALA A 55 -4.32 -3.19 -6.62
CA ALA A 55 -5.40 -4.02 -7.17
C ALA A 55 -6.37 -4.64 -6.16
N LYS A 56 -7.57 -4.88 -6.70
CA LYS A 56 -8.55 -5.81 -6.17
C LYS A 56 -8.82 -6.85 -7.27
N PRO A 57 -8.46 -8.14 -7.10
CA PRO A 57 -7.77 -8.75 -5.96
C PRO A 57 -6.24 -8.52 -5.94
N TYR A 58 -5.66 -8.42 -4.73
CA TYR A 58 -4.21 -8.29 -4.49
C TYR A 58 -3.39 -9.38 -5.19
N SER A 59 -3.86 -10.63 -5.17
CA SER A 59 -3.19 -11.78 -5.81
C SER A 59 -2.94 -11.56 -7.30
N GLN A 60 -3.95 -11.08 -8.03
CA GLN A 60 -3.82 -10.83 -9.47
C GLN A 60 -2.80 -9.74 -9.76
N ALA A 61 -2.68 -8.73 -8.89
CA ALA A 61 -1.63 -7.70 -8.98
C ALA A 61 -0.23 -8.30 -8.88
N VAL A 62 0.00 -9.15 -7.87
CA VAL A 62 1.28 -9.83 -7.65
C VAL A 62 1.67 -10.66 -8.87
N HIS A 63 0.73 -11.44 -9.42
CA HIS A 63 0.99 -12.28 -10.59
C HIS A 63 1.24 -11.44 -11.85
N LYS A 64 0.45 -10.39 -12.09
CA LYS A 64 0.68 -9.46 -13.21
C LYS A 64 2.06 -8.81 -13.13
N LEU A 65 2.48 -8.36 -11.94
CA LEU A 65 3.82 -7.83 -11.69
C LEU A 65 4.89 -8.87 -12.07
N GLN A 66 4.78 -10.09 -11.55
CA GLN A 66 5.74 -11.16 -11.79
C GLN A 66 5.84 -11.53 -13.29
N VAL A 67 4.72 -11.62 -13.99
CA VAL A 67 4.69 -11.88 -15.44
C VAL A 67 5.36 -10.75 -16.20
N ALA A 68 5.03 -9.49 -15.91
CA ALA A 68 5.58 -8.33 -16.60
C ALA A 68 7.09 -8.15 -16.38
N LEU A 69 7.61 -8.55 -15.21
CA LEU A 69 9.04 -8.41 -14.89
C LEU A 69 9.88 -9.60 -15.36
N LYS A 70 9.31 -10.79 -15.48
CA LYS A 70 9.99 -11.96 -16.07
C LYS A 70 10.44 -11.72 -17.51
N THR A 71 9.71 -10.89 -18.26
CA THR A 71 10.05 -10.52 -19.64
C THR A 71 11.02 -9.34 -19.73
N SER A 72 11.44 -8.77 -18.59
CA SER A 72 12.29 -7.58 -18.50
C SER A 72 13.62 -7.90 -17.79
N PRO A 73 14.63 -8.46 -18.49
CA PRO A 73 15.86 -8.99 -17.88
C PRO A 73 16.76 -7.94 -17.23
N SER A 74 16.55 -6.64 -17.50
CA SER A 74 17.30 -5.52 -16.91
C SER A 74 16.57 -4.85 -15.74
N SER A 75 15.49 -5.46 -15.22
CA SER A 75 14.75 -4.86 -14.13
C SER A 75 15.55 -4.88 -12.82
N VAL A 76 15.72 -3.71 -12.20
CA VAL A 76 16.26 -3.58 -10.83
C VAL A 76 15.19 -3.80 -9.76
N HIS A 77 14.04 -4.35 -10.14
CA HIS A 77 12.95 -4.61 -9.21
C HIS A 77 13.35 -5.70 -8.20
N PRO A 78 12.93 -5.60 -6.93
CA PRO A 78 13.34 -6.55 -5.91
C PRO A 78 12.92 -7.98 -6.21
N LEU A 79 13.82 -8.91 -5.88
CA LEU A 79 13.62 -10.35 -5.96
C LEU A 79 13.53 -10.94 -4.56
N PHE A 80 12.63 -11.89 -4.37
CA PHE A 80 12.53 -12.73 -3.19
C PHE A 80 13.14 -14.10 -3.45
N ASN A 81 13.94 -14.61 -2.51
CA ASN A 81 14.50 -15.96 -2.58
C ASN A 81 13.47 -16.97 -2.04
N LEU A 82 12.79 -17.69 -2.93
CA LEU A 82 11.87 -18.77 -2.52
C LEU A 82 12.60 -19.98 -1.97
N SER A 83 13.78 -20.24 -2.52
CA SER A 83 14.71 -21.29 -2.14
C SER A 83 16.14 -20.85 -2.51
N ALA A 84 17.13 -21.72 -2.29
CA ALA A 84 18.53 -21.45 -2.67
C ALA A 84 18.71 -21.22 -4.19
N THR A 85 17.82 -21.77 -5.03
CA THR A 85 17.95 -21.74 -6.49
C THR A 85 16.81 -21.00 -7.19
N GLN A 86 15.72 -20.70 -6.48
CA GLN A 86 14.53 -20.09 -7.06
C GLN A 86 14.32 -18.68 -6.53
N LYS A 87 14.26 -17.72 -7.45
CA LYS A 87 13.92 -16.32 -7.18
C LYS A 87 12.65 -15.93 -7.92
N VAL A 88 11.87 -15.02 -7.33
CA VAL A 88 10.71 -14.41 -7.97
C VAL A 88 10.69 -12.92 -7.70
N TYR A 89 10.17 -12.14 -8.65
CA TYR A 89 9.87 -10.74 -8.38
C TYR A 89 8.79 -10.64 -7.31
N ARG A 90 8.93 -9.66 -6.42
CA ARG A 90 7.94 -9.38 -5.38
C ARG A 90 7.48 -7.93 -5.49
N PRO A 91 6.27 -7.60 -5.00
CA PRO A 91 5.93 -6.23 -4.71
C PRO A 91 6.97 -5.58 -3.80
N LEU A 92 6.99 -4.24 -3.81
CA LEU A 92 7.78 -3.49 -2.85
C LEU A 92 7.27 -3.73 -1.42
N THR A 93 8.17 -3.64 -0.44
CA THR A 93 7.80 -3.58 0.98
C THR A 93 7.14 -2.23 1.29
N PHE A 94 6.53 -2.08 2.48
CA PHE A 94 6.01 -0.78 2.92
C PHE A 94 7.10 0.30 2.89
N LYS A 95 8.30 0.00 3.40
CA LYS A 95 9.44 0.93 3.40
C LYS A 95 9.84 1.34 1.99
N GLU A 96 10.01 0.37 1.10
CA GLU A 96 10.40 0.62 -0.30
C GLU A 96 9.35 1.45 -1.05
N ASN A 97 8.05 1.24 -0.77
CA ASN A 97 6.99 2.11 -1.30
C ASN A 97 7.15 3.56 -0.84
N ILE A 98 7.48 3.79 0.43
CA ILE A 98 7.75 5.13 0.97
C ILE A 98 8.99 5.75 0.32
N GLU A 99 10.09 5.01 0.21
CA GLU A 99 11.32 5.47 -0.45
C GLU A 99 11.05 5.86 -1.90
N ALA A 100 10.32 5.02 -2.65
CA ALA A 100 9.98 5.30 -4.03
C ALA A 100 9.05 6.52 -4.18
N ARG A 101 8.12 6.72 -3.24
CA ARG A 101 7.28 7.94 -3.19
C ARG A 101 8.10 9.21 -2.99
N ILE A 102 9.01 9.19 -2.03
CA ILE A 102 9.90 10.33 -1.74
C ILE A 102 10.78 10.62 -2.94
N ASN A 103 11.43 9.60 -3.50
CA ASN A 103 12.31 9.75 -4.65
C ASN A 103 11.57 10.33 -5.87
N ASP A 104 10.33 9.89 -6.13
CA ASP A 104 9.51 10.48 -7.20
C ASP A 104 9.21 11.95 -6.94
N PHE A 105 8.80 12.30 -5.72
CA PHE A 105 8.47 13.67 -5.33
C PHE A 105 9.67 14.61 -5.39
N GLU A 106 10.86 14.11 -5.05
CA GLU A 106 12.10 14.88 -5.07
C GLU A 106 12.68 15.03 -6.48
N THR A 107 12.35 14.13 -7.41
CA THR A 107 12.76 14.24 -8.82
C THR A 107 12.03 15.41 -9.49
N LYS A 108 12.74 16.52 -9.72
CA LYS A 108 12.14 17.78 -10.23
C LYS A 108 12.06 17.89 -11.75
N THR A 109 12.69 16.98 -12.48
CA THR A 109 12.78 17.02 -13.95
C THR A 109 12.35 15.69 -14.56
N ASN A 110 11.76 15.75 -15.75
CA ASN A 110 11.47 14.61 -16.61
C ASN A 110 12.76 14.05 -17.24
N PRO A 111 12.72 12.85 -17.87
CA PRO A 111 13.87 12.28 -18.57
C PRO A 111 14.42 13.15 -19.71
N ASP A 112 13.59 14.02 -20.30
CA ASP A 112 14.00 14.98 -21.34
C ASP A 112 14.60 16.28 -20.77
N GLY A 113 14.72 16.39 -19.44
CA GLY A 113 15.23 17.57 -18.75
C GLY A 113 14.18 18.66 -18.46
N SER A 114 12.95 18.52 -18.96
CA SER A 114 11.88 19.50 -18.68
C SER A 114 11.46 19.46 -17.20
N PRO A 115 11.03 20.58 -16.60
CA PRO A 115 10.51 20.57 -15.23
C PRO A 115 9.25 19.71 -15.11
N ARG A 116 9.12 18.97 -14.00
CA ARG A 116 7.88 18.24 -13.67
C ARG A 116 6.79 19.18 -13.17
N SER A 117 5.55 18.89 -13.55
CA SER A 117 4.39 19.63 -13.05
C SER A 117 4.12 19.31 -11.57
N ASN A 118 3.40 20.20 -10.88
CA ASN A 118 2.97 19.94 -9.51
C ASN A 118 2.09 18.67 -9.38
N ASP A 119 1.29 18.37 -10.40
CA ASP A 119 0.44 17.18 -10.42
C ASP A 119 1.29 15.92 -10.56
N ASP A 120 2.31 15.96 -11.43
CA ASP A 120 3.25 14.85 -11.57
C ASP A 120 3.98 14.56 -10.26
N LEU A 121 4.43 15.58 -9.54
CA LEU A 121 5.11 15.40 -8.26
C LEU A 121 4.21 14.76 -7.20
N LYS A 122 2.90 15.03 -7.25
CA LYS A 122 1.92 14.57 -6.24
C LYS A 122 1.29 13.23 -6.58
N LYS A 123 1.44 12.72 -7.81
CA LYS A 123 0.68 11.57 -8.34
C LYS A 123 0.66 10.35 -7.40
N LEU A 124 1.78 10.02 -6.77
CA LEU A 124 1.87 8.82 -5.91
C LEU A 124 1.26 9.01 -4.52
N PHE A 125 1.04 10.25 -4.09
CA PHE A 125 0.36 10.59 -2.84
C PHE A 125 -1.17 10.63 -3.02
N LEU A 126 -1.66 10.29 -4.21
CA LEU A 126 -3.09 10.26 -4.55
C LEU A 126 -3.61 8.83 -4.80
N VAL A 127 -2.75 7.82 -4.68
CA VAL A 127 -3.08 6.41 -5.00
C VAL A 127 -2.65 5.49 -3.87
N TYR A 128 -3.34 4.38 -3.73
CA TYR A 128 -2.97 3.34 -2.77
C TYR A 128 -1.87 2.46 -3.37
N LEU A 129 -0.80 2.24 -2.63
CA LEU A 129 0.29 1.35 -3.03
C LEU A 129 0.28 0.10 -2.15
N ASP A 130 -0.18 -1.02 -2.70
CA ASP A 130 -0.10 -2.30 -2.02
C ASP A 130 1.37 -2.72 -1.86
N SER A 131 1.68 -3.40 -0.77
CA SER A 131 3.03 -3.89 -0.48
C SER A 131 3.02 -5.40 -0.22
N CYS A 132 4.21 -6.02 -0.27
CA CYS A 132 4.39 -7.39 0.22
C CYS A 132 4.57 -7.47 1.74
N THR A 133 4.44 -6.35 2.48
CA THR A 133 4.50 -6.35 3.94
C THR A 133 3.20 -6.93 4.49
N GLY A 134 3.33 -8.00 5.29
CA GLY A 134 2.21 -8.68 5.91
C GLY A 134 1.89 -8.14 7.29
N ILE A 135 0.60 -8.01 7.59
CA ILE A 135 0.08 -7.84 8.94
C ILE A 135 -0.82 -9.02 9.29
N ALA A 136 -0.42 -9.78 10.30
CA ALA A 136 -1.18 -10.90 10.84
C ALA A 136 -1.92 -10.45 12.10
N TYR A 137 -3.22 -10.68 12.17
CA TYR A 137 -4.06 -10.37 13.31
C TYR A 137 -4.38 -11.66 14.07
N LYS A 138 -4.30 -11.59 15.41
CA LYS A 138 -4.75 -12.68 16.27
C LYS A 138 -6.26 -12.56 16.53
N ALA A 139 -6.98 -13.66 16.43
CA ALA A 139 -8.40 -13.73 16.76
C ALA A 139 -8.67 -13.20 18.18
N GLU A 140 -9.79 -12.49 18.33
CA GLU A 140 -10.34 -12.02 19.63
C GLU A 140 -9.31 -11.26 20.49
N SER A 141 -8.44 -10.49 19.84
CA SER A 141 -7.28 -9.86 20.46
C SER A 141 -6.95 -8.49 19.85
N THR A 142 -6.13 -7.72 20.56
CA THR A 142 -5.50 -6.47 20.08
C THR A 142 -4.10 -6.70 19.49
N ARG A 143 -3.60 -7.95 19.54
CA ARG A 143 -2.26 -8.32 19.08
C ARG A 143 -2.20 -8.56 17.58
N PHE A 144 -1.09 -8.15 16.99
CA PHE A 144 -0.79 -8.38 15.59
C PHE A 144 0.72 -8.55 15.38
N LYS A 145 1.12 -9.23 14.31
CA LYS A 145 2.52 -9.37 13.88
C LYS A 145 2.74 -8.67 12.55
N ILE A 146 3.89 -8.04 12.36
CA ILE A 146 4.31 -7.48 11.07
C ILE A 146 5.49 -8.28 10.53
N ASP A 147 5.38 -8.66 9.26
CA ASP A 147 6.42 -9.27 8.45
C ASP A 147 6.73 -8.33 7.26
N PRO A 148 7.84 -7.56 7.29
CA PRO A 148 8.20 -6.63 6.23
C PRO A 148 8.24 -7.25 4.82
N GLU A 149 8.62 -8.53 4.70
CA GLU A 149 8.79 -9.25 3.43
C GLU A 149 8.04 -10.59 3.48
N CYS A 150 6.70 -10.53 3.46
CA CYS A 150 5.86 -11.67 3.76
C CYS A 150 5.79 -12.70 2.61
N LYS A 151 6.44 -13.85 2.81
CA LYS A 151 6.48 -14.97 1.84
C LYS A 151 5.08 -15.35 1.35
N THR A 152 4.11 -15.52 2.25
CA THR A 152 2.74 -15.92 1.90
C THR A 152 2.07 -14.95 0.93
N LEU A 153 2.29 -13.64 1.09
CA LEU A 153 1.76 -12.61 0.19
C LEU A 153 2.52 -12.55 -1.13
N ILE A 154 3.83 -12.81 -1.13
CA ILE A 154 4.66 -12.85 -2.34
C ILE A 154 4.30 -14.06 -3.23
N THR A 155 3.97 -15.19 -2.61
CA THR A 155 3.61 -16.44 -3.29
C THR A 155 2.12 -16.72 -3.33
N ILE A 156 1.29 -15.70 -3.08
CA ILE A 156 -0.16 -15.88 -2.98
C ILE A 156 -0.72 -16.50 -4.26
N ASN A 157 -1.68 -17.42 -4.14
CA ASN A 157 -2.26 -18.06 -5.32
C ASN A 157 -3.00 -17.02 -6.18
N ASN A 158 -2.81 -17.03 -7.50
CA ASN A 158 -3.45 -16.11 -8.44
C ASN A 158 -4.99 -16.13 -8.36
N SER A 159 -5.58 -17.28 -8.00
CA SER A 159 -7.02 -17.42 -7.86
C SER A 159 -7.56 -16.94 -6.52
N PHE A 160 -6.69 -16.57 -5.57
CA PHE A 160 -7.10 -16.07 -4.26
C PHE A 160 -7.87 -14.76 -4.41
N ASN A 161 -9.11 -14.71 -3.91
CA ASN A 161 -10.00 -13.56 -4.05
C ASN A 161 -10.69 -13.16 -2.74
N GLN A 162 -10.22 -13.70 -1.61
CA GLN A 162 -10.79 -13.41 -0.29
C GLN A 162 -10.24 -12.10 0.29
N ALA A 163 -10.93 -11.56 1.29
CA ALA A 163 -10.53 -10.31 1.94
C ALA A 163 -9.26 -10.45 2.81
N PHE A 164 -8.94 -11.66 3.26
CA PHE A 164 -7.77 -11.98 4.07
C PHE A 164 -7.38 -13.44 3.87
N HIS A 165 -6.10 -13.76 4.09
CA HIS A 165 -5.61 -15.12 4.04
C HIS A 165 -5.69 -15.73 5.44
N PRO A 166 -6.40 -16.86 5.66
CA PRO A 166 -6.41 -17.52 6.96
C PRO A 166 -5.01 -18.05 7.28
N ILE A 167 -4.58 -17.91 8.54
CA ILE A 167 -3.26 -18.33 9.01
C ILE A 167 -3.37 -18.92 10.42
N ASP A 168 -2.31 -19.57 10.89
CA ASP A 168 -2.09 -19.82 12.30
C ASP A 168 -1.19 -18.70 12.85
N TYR A 169 -1.75 -17.82 13.68
CA TYR A 169 -1.01 -16.68 14.22
C TYR A 169 0.19 -17.09 15.08
N SER A 170 0.11 -18.24 15.76
CA SER A 170 1.17 -18.70 16.66
C SER A 170 2.46 -19.04 15.91
N THR A 171 2.34 -19.60 14.71
CA THR A 171 3.45 -20.00 13.83
C THR A 171 3.82 -18.94 12.80
N PHE A 172 3.02 -17.88 12.65
CA PHE A 172 3.34 -16.77 11.75
C PHE A 172 4.62 -16.04 12.18
N ASN A 173 5.54 -15.84 11.22
CA ASN A 173 6.77 -15.10 11.42
C ASN A 173 6.49 -13.60 11.42
N GLY A 174 7.08 -12.86 12.36
CA GLY A 174 6.95 -11.41 12.41
C GLY A 174 7.17 -10.88 13.81
N VAL A 175 7.33 -9.56 13.91
CA VAL A 175 7.46 -8.87 15.20
C VAL A 175 6.06 -8.61 15.74
N GLU A 176 5.77 -9.13 16.94
CA GLU A 176 4.48 -8.94 17.61
C GLU A 176 4.38 -7.56 18.24
N LEU A 177 3.23 -6.92 18.04
CA LEU A 177 2.82 -5.64 18.60
C LEU A 177 1.43 -5.77 19.22
N ASP A 178 1.06 -4.80 20.04
CA ASP A 178 -0.23 -4.76 20.72
C ASP A 178 -0.87 -3.39 20.52
N SER A 179 -1.99 -3.36 19.80
CA SER A 179 -2.69 -2.11 19.48
C SER A 179 -3.32 -1.41 20.70
N SER A 180 -3.32 -2.04 21.87
CA SER A 180 -3.74 -1.41 23.13
C SER A 180 -2.63 -0.60 23.81
N LYS A 181 -1.37 -0.73 23.37
CA LYS A 181 -0.20 -0.12 24.02
C LYS A 181 0.30 1.17 23.36
N ASP A 182 -0.24 1.54 22.20
CA ASP A 182 0.10 2.77 21.49
C ASP A 182 -1.14 3.33 20.76
N VAL A 183 -1.01 4.47 20.08
CA VAL A 183 -2.10 5.16 19.40
C VAL A 183 -2.24 4.65 17.96
N TYR A 184 -3.12 3.66 17.79
CA TYR A 184 -3.55 3.17 16.47
C TYR A 184 -4.90 3.77 16.06
N ASN A 185 -5.25 3.65 14.77
CA ASN A 185 -6.56 4.04 14.22
C ASN A 185 -6.93 5.52 14.47
N SER A 186 -5.92 6.39 14.59
CA SER A 186 -6.06 7.82 14.84
C SER A 186 -4.98 8.60 14.10
N LEU A 187 -5.24 9.86 13.81
CA LEU A 187 -4.23 10.76 13.24
C LEU A 187 -3.22 11.13 14.32
N LEU A 188 -1.94 11.01 13.99
CA LEU A 188 -0.79 11.29 14.84
C LEU A 188 -0.17 12.62 14.47
N SER A 189 0.37 13.32 15.47
CA SER A 189 1.29 14.44 15.29
C SER A 189 2.67 13.95 14.84
N LYS A 190 3.54 14.86 14.41
CA LYS A 190 4.91 14.53 13.97
C LYS A 190 5.69 13.76 15.03
N SER A 191 5.69 14.26 16.28
CA SER A 191 6.42 13.63 17.37
C SER A 191 5.89 12.22 17.68
N LYS A 192 4.57 12.06 17.71
CA LYS A 192 3.94 10.75 17.91
C LYS A 192 4.25 9.80 16.76
N PHE A 193 4.18 10.24 15.51
CA PHE A 193 4.54 9.43 14.36
C PHE A 193 6.00 8.94 14.41
N LEU A 194 6.96 9.81 14.74
CA LEU A 194 8.39 9.47 14.80
C LEU A 194 8.76 8.48 15.92
N ASP A 195 7.95 8.41 16.97
CA ASP A 195 8.17 7.51 18.11
C ASP A 195 7.20 6.32 18.14
N HIS A 196 6.21 6.27 17.24
CA HIS A 196 5.20 5.20 17.18
C HIS A 196 5.82 3.86 16.80
N GLU A 197 5.63 2.85 17.65
CA GLU A 197 6.34 1.56 17.57
C GLU A 197 6.07 0.85 16.23
N GLY A 198 4.81 0.79 15.82
CA GLY A 198 4.43 0.17 14.54
C GLY A 198 5.05 0.86 13.33
N TYR A 199 5.19 2.20 13.36
CA TYR A 199 5.78 2.90 12.24
C TYR A 199 7.29 2.73 12.21
N ARG A 200 7.96 2.80 13.37
CA ARG A 200 9.39 2.50 13.46
C ARG A 200 9.71 1.12 12.90
N LEU A 201 8.90 0.10 13.20
CA LEU A 201 9.06 -1.22 12.63
C LEU A 201 8.91 -1.23 11.10
N LEU A 202 7.87 -0.58 10.55
CA LEU A 202 7.65 -0.49 9.10
C LEU A 202 8.77 0.24 8.36
N TYR A 203 9.43 1.19 9.00
CA TYR A 203 10.54 1.96 8.43
C TYR A 203 11.92 1.36 8.78
N SER A 204 11.95 0.22 9.48
CA SER A 204 13.18 -0.40 9.98
C SER A 204 14.03 0.60 10.79
N ASP A 205 13.38 1.34 11.68
CA ASP A 205 13.95 2.39 12.54
C ASP A 205 14.58 3.58 11.81
N ASP A 206 14.32 3.74 10.51
CA ASP A 206 14.84 4.86 9.72
C ASP A 206 14.06 6.17 10.00
N LYS A 207 14.39 6.80 11.13
CA LYS A 207 13.77 8.07 11.54
C LYS A 207 13.98 9.20 10.54
N LYS A 208 15.06 9.16 9.75
CA LYS A 208 15.30 10.17 8.70
C LYS A 208 14.26 10.02 7.59
N LEU A 209 14.06 8.80 7.09
CA LEU A 209 13.03 8.50 6.09
C LEU A 209 11.64 8.87 6.59
N MET A 210 11.32 8.52 7.84
CA MET A 210 10.06 8.91 8.49
C MET A 210 9.89 10.43 8.50
N ASN A 211 10.90 11.18 8.97
CA ASN A 211 10.84 12.63 9.03
C ASN A 211 10.63 13.25 7.65
N THR A 212 11.37 12.81 6.63
CA THR A 212 11.21 13.29 5.25
C THR A 212 9.81 13.02 4.72
N TYR A 213 9.28 11.81 4.94
CA TYR A 213 7.92 11.48 4.51
C TYR A 213 6.88 12.38 5.18
N TRP A 214 7.00 12.59 6.49
CA TRP A 214 6.12 13.50 7.22
C TRP A 214 6.15 14.91 6.63
N ASP A 215 7.34 15.47 6.40
CA ASP A 215 7.51 16.84 5.92
C ASP A 215 6.87 17.03 4.54
N ILE A 216 6.99 16.03 3.66
CA ILE A 216 6.32 16.02 2.36
C ILE A 216 4.80 15.97 2.54
N VAL A 217 4.25 15.00 3.30
CA VAL A 217 2.80 14.88 3.49
C VAL A 217 2.22 16.15 4.13
N HIS A 218 2.93 16.74 5.10
CA HIS A 218 2.55 17.99 5.74
C HIS A 218 2.50 19.15 4.75
N SER A 219 3.50 19.27 3.85
CA SER A 219 3.50 20.29 2.80
C SER A 219 2.32 20.17 1.82
N LEU A 220 1.74 18.97 1.70
CA LEU A 220 0.63 18.69 0.79
C LEU A 220 -0.76 18.87 1.41
N LYS A 221 -0.88 18.83 2.74
CA LYS A 221 -2.19 18.77 3.43
C LYS A 221 -2.39 19.86 4.49
N SER A 222 -1.33 20.50 4.98
CA SER A 222 -1.38 21.61 5.96
C SER A 222 -2.24 21.30 7.21
N GLN A 223 -2.05 20.12 7.82
CA GLN A 223 -2.70 19.76 9.09
C GLN A 223 -1.65 19.29 10.10
N ASP A 224 -1.88 19.54 11.39
CA ASP A 224 -0.94 19.16 12.46
C ASP A 224 -0.90 17.64 12.72
N ASN A 225 -2.01 16.94 12.45
CA ASN A 225 -2.14 15.50 12.60
C ASN A 225 -2.53 14.88 11.24
N LEU A 226 -1.67 14.04 10.68
CA LEU A 226 -1.82 13.56 9.28
C LEU A 226 -1.63 12.05 9.12
N MET A 227 -0.70 11.48 9.87
CA MET A 227 -0.31 10.07 9.71
C MET A 227 -1.19 9.19 10.59
N SER A 228 -1.71 8.09 10.05
CA SER A 228 -2.51 7.13 10.83
C SER A 228 -2.13 5.71 10.48
N PHE A 229 -1.89 4.89 11.50
CA PHE A 229 -1.68 3.46 11.36
C PHE A 229 -3.00 2.76 11.65
N TRP A 230 -3.68 2.30 10.60
CA TRP A 230 -4.92 1.56 10.73
C TRP A 230 -4.66 0.06 10.92
N VAL A 231 -5.18 -0.50 12.01
CA VAL A 231 -5.09 -1.91 12.37
C VAL A 231 -6.48 -2.44 12.73
N LYS A 232 -6.77 -3.68 12.35
CA LYS A 232 -7.94 -4.39 12.84
C LYS A 232 -7.71 -4.86 14.29
N GLN A 233 -8.80 -4.94 15.04
CA GLN A 233 -8.84 -5.45 16.41
C GLN A 233 -10.00 -6.44 16.52
N ASN A 234 -9.87 -7.42 17.40
CA ASN A 234 -10.92 -8.38 17.72
C ASN A 234 -11.52 -9.07 16.47
N THR A 235 -10.65 -9.51 15.56
CA THR A 235 -11.08 -10.32 14.41
C THR A 235 -11.62 -11.65 14.92
N SER A 236 -12.62 -12.23 14.24
CA SER A 236 -13.21 -13.51 14.67
C SER A 236 -12.30 -14.72 14.40
N THR A 237 -11.31 -14.54 13.52
CA THR A 237 -10.32 -15.56 13.14
C THR A 237 -8.94 -14.90 13.05
N ASP A 238 -7.91 -15.74 12.99
CA ASP A 238 -6.56 -15.29 12.63
C ASP A 238 -6.54 -14.89 11.15
N GLU A 239 -6.08 -13.67 10.85
CA GLU A 239 -6.13 -13.10 9.50
C GLU A 239 -4.76 -12.56 9.07
N LEU A 240 -4.28 -12.91 7.88
CA LEU A 240 -3.16 -12.23 7.22
C LEU A 240 -3.69 -11.28 6.14
N ARG A 241 -3.19 -10.05 6.14
CA ARG A 241 -3.49 -9.02 5.14
C ARG A 241 -2.21 -8.35 4.64
N ALA A 242 -2.24 -7.86 3.42
CA ALA A 242 -1.20 -6.95 2.92
C ALA A 242 -1.40 -5.55 3.51
N LEU A 243 -0.31 -4.93 3.96
CA LEU A 243 -0.30 -3.50 4.24
C LEU A 243 -0.17 -2.71 2.94
N TYR A 244 -0.75 -1.52 2.93
CA TYR A 244 -0.65 -0.57 1.82
C TYR A 244 -0.29 0.80 2.36
N VAL A 245 0.29 1.63 1.50
CA VAL A 245 0.52 3.06 1.75
C VAL A 245 -0.60 3.85 1.08
N ASN A 246 -1.20 4.79 1.81
CA ASN A 246 -2.13 5.79 1.26
C ASN A 246 -1.39 7.11 1.09
#